data_AF-A0A376KTI6-F1
#
_entry.id   AF-A0A376KTI6-F1
#
_cell.length_a   1.000
_cell.length_b   1.000
_cell.length_c   1.000
_cell.angle_alpha   90.00
_cell.angle_beta   90.00
_cell.angle_gamma   90.00
#
_symmetry.space_group_name_H-M   'P 1'
#
loop_
_entity.id
_entity.type
_entity.pdbx_description
1 polymer ?
#
loop_
_entity_poly.entity_id
_entity_poly.type
_entity_poly.pdbx_seq_one_letter_code
_entity_poly.pdbx_strand_id
1 'polypeptide(L)'
;MLRPVETPTREIKKLDGLWAFSLDRENCGIDQRWWESALQESRAIAVPGSFNDQFADADIRNYAGNVWYQREVFIPKGWAGQRIVLRFDAVHSLRQSVGQ
;
A
#
# COMPACT_ATOMS: atom_id res chain seq x y z
N MET A 1 19.74 -6.55 -5.85
CA MET A 1 19.17 -6.23 -4.52
C MET A 1 19.17 -7.47 -3.66
N LEU A 2 19.58 -7.38 -2.39
CA LEU A 2 19.54 -8.52 -1.45
C LEU A 2 18.11 -8.76 -0.96
N ARG A 3 17.71 -10.03 -0.85
CA ARG A 3 16.42 -10.39 -0.24
C ARG A 3 16.49 -10.11 1.26
N PRO A 4 15.48 -9.48 1.86
CA PRO A 4 15.40 -9.39 3.30
C PRO A 4 15.33 -10.77 3.94
N VAL A 5 16.27 -11.05 4.84
CA VAL A 5 16.29 -12.22 5.72
C VAL A 5 16.37 -11.70 7.15
N GLU A 6 15.65 -12.34 8.07
CA GLU A 6 15.74 -12.00 9.49
C GLU A 6 17.11 -12.38 10.03
N THR A 7 17.72 -11.47 10.77
CA THR A 7 19.02 -11.66 11.44
C THR A 7 18.94 -11.07 12.84
N PRO A 8 19.92 -11.32 13.73
CA PRO A 8 19.94 -10.72 15.07
C PRO A 8 19.89 -9.18 15.10
N THR A 9 20.20 -8.52 13.98
CA THR A 9 20.17 -7.05 13.85
C THR A 9 19.10 -6.57 12.86
N ARG A 10 18.30 -7.47 12.30
CA ARG A 10 17.31 -7.12 11.27
C ARG A 10 16.04 -7.95 11.42
N GLU A 11 15.00 -7.31 11.91
CA GLU A 11 13.66 -7.86 11.98
C GLU A 11 12.84 -7.49 10.73
N ILE A 12 11.92 -8.36 10.30
CA ILE A 12 11.10 -8.13 9.11
C ILE A 12 9.63 -8.25 9.47
N LYS A 13 8.89 -7.16 9.26
CA LYS A 13 7.42 -7.17 9.34
C LYS A 13 6.83 -7.16 7.94
N LYS A 14 6.15 -8.24 7.57
CA LYS A 14 5.37 -8.30 6.33
C LYS A 14 4.12 -7.43 6.46
N LEU A 15 3.80 -6.70 5.40
CA LEU A 15 2.59 -5.88 5.31
C LEU A 15 1.50 -6.56 4.48
N ASP A 16 1.56 -7.88 4.36
CA ASP A 16 0.58 -8.71 3.67
C ASP A 16 -0.77 -8.68 4.41
N GLY A 17 -1.86 -8.87 3.68
CA GLY A 17 -3.23 -8.88 4.20
C GLY A 17 -4.09 -7.77 3.61
N LEU A 18 -5.06 -7.31 4.39
CA LEU A 18 -6.07 -6.35 3.94
C LEU A 18 -5.57 -4.91 4.01
N TRP A 19 -5.81 -4.18 2.92
CA TRP A 19 -5.55 -2.74 2.77
C TRP A 19 -6.85 -2.04 2.36
N ALA A 20 -6.98 -0.76 2.70
CA ALA A 20 -8.01 0.09 2.13
C ALA A 20 -7.64 0.42 0.67
N PHE A 21 -8.61 0.32 -0.22
CA PHE A 21 -8.43 0.49 -1.65
C PHE A 21 -9.51 1.40 -2.24
N SER A 22 -9.09 2.34 -3.08
CA SER A 22 -10.01 3.20 -3.84
C SER A 22 -9.48 3.48 -5.25
N LEU A 23 -10.39 3.69 -6.20
CA LEU A 23 -10.07 4.14 -7.56
C LEU A 23 -10.12 5.66 -7.60
N ASP A 24 -9.14 6.29 -8.23
CA ASP A 24 -9.11 7.74 -8.43
C ASP A 24 -9.69 8.10 -9.80
N ARG A 25 -11.00 7.89 -9.99
CA ARG A 25 -11.67 8.04 -11.28
C ARG A 25 -11.56 9.47 -11.81
N GLU A 26 -11.57 10.45 -10.92
CA GLU A 26 -11.47 11.87 -11.21
C GLU A 26 -10.02 12.38 -11.27
N ASN A 27 -9.04 11.52 -11.00
CA ASN A 27 -7.61 11.84 -10.95
C ASN A 27 -7.29 13.04 -10.03
N CYS A 28 -7.98 13.11 -8.90
CA CYS A 28 -7.96 14.22 -7.96
C CYS A 28 -7.29 13.87 -6.62
N GLY A 29 -6.93 12.60 -6.39
CA GLY A 29 -6.40 12.13 -5.12
C GLY A 29 -5.08 12.80 -4.73
N ILE A 30 -4.30 13.25 -5.73
CA ILE A 30 -3.08 14.03 -5.47
C ILE A 30 -3.40 15.45 -5.01
N ASP A 31 -4.27 16.13 -5.74
CA ASP A 31 -4.62 17.53 -5.47
C ASP A 31 -5.35 17.67 -4.13
N GLN A 32 -6.17 16.69 -3.79
CA GLN A 32 -6.90 16.60 -2.53
C GLN A 32 -6.11 15.91 -1.40
N ARG A 33 -4.89 15.45 -1.68
CA ARG A 33 -3.99 14.83 -0.69
C ARG A 33 -4.61 13.67 0.08
N TRP A 34 -5.19 12.71 -0.63
CA TRP A 34 -5.87 11.56 -0.04
C TRP A 34 -5.00 10.72 0.92
N TRP A 35 -3.68 10.87 0.90
CA TRP A 35 -2.77 10.23 1.86
C TRP A 35 -2.75 10.86 3.25
N GLU A 36 -3.26 12.09 3.44
CA GLU A 36 -3.24 12.79 4.74
C GLU A 36 -4.33 12.30 5.70
N SER A 37 -5.35 11.60 5.20
CA SER A 37 -6.46 11.08 6.01
C SER A 37 -6.91 9.70 5.54
N ALA A 38 -7.82 9.06 6.26
CA ALA A 38 -8.36 7.76 5.85
C ALA A 38 -9.06 7.88 4.48
N LEU A 39 -8.75 6.96 3.57
CA LEU A 39 -9.36 6.90 2.24
C LEU A 39 -10.89 6.76 2.36
N GLN A 40 -11.59 7.78 1.87
CA GLN A 40 -13.05 7.78 1.78
C GLN A 40 -13.53 6.83 0.67
N GLU A 41 -14.73 6.26 0.84
CA GLU A 41 -15.34 5.31 -0.10
C GLU A 41 -14.41 4.11 -0.44
N SER A 42 -13.56 3.72 0.52
CA SER A 42 -12.60 2.64 0.32
C SER A 42 -13.21 1.27 0.59
N ARG A 43 -12.62 0.25 -0.04
CA ARG A 43 -12.97 -1.16 0.14
C ARG A 43 -11.74 -1.96 0.53
N ALA A 44 -11.94 -3.09 1.21
CA ALA A 44 -10.81 -3.95 1.57
C ALA A 44 -10.27 -4.68 0.33
N ILE A 45 -8.96 -4.69 0.15
CA ILE A 45 -8.26 -5.46 -0.88
C ILE A 45 -7.14 -6.30 -0.27
N ALA A 46 -6.92 -7.51 -0.79
CA ALA A 46 -5.82 -8.36 -0.37
C ALA A 46 -4.53 -7.99 -1.11
N VAL A 47 -3.45 -7.84 -0.34
CA VAL A 47 -2.07 -7.66 -0.81
C VAL A 47 -1.21 -8.78 -0.24
N PRO A 48 -0.37 -9.48 -1.03
CA PRO A 48 -0.14 -9.28 -2.46
C PRO A 48 -1.27 -9.84 -3.34
N GLY A 49 -1.53 -9.19 -4.47
CA GLY A 49 -2.52 -9.61 -5.45
C GLY A 49 -2.80 -8.51 -6.48
N SER A 50 -3.24 -8.89 -7.69
CA SER A 50 -3.76 -7.93 -8.67
C SER A 50 -5.13 -7.43 -8.21
N PHE A 51 -5.44 -6.14 -8.39
CA PHE A 51 -6.76 -5.62 -8.03
C PHE A 51 -7.85 -5.98 -9.04
N ASN A 52 -7.47 -6.22 -10.30
CA ASN A 52 -8.38 -6.36 -11.42
C ASN A 52 -9.39 -7.52 -11.23
N ASP A 53 -9.00 -8.58 -10.55
CA ASP A 53 -9.82 -9.79 -10.42
C ASP A 53 -10.37 -10.01 -9.00
N GLN A 54 -10.08 -9.14 -8.03
CA GLN A 54 -10.48 -9.35 -6.63
C GLN A 54 -11.94 -8.95 -6.32
N PHE A 55 -12.55 -8.12 -7.17
CA PHE A 55 -13.87 -7.53 -6.90
C PHE A 55 -15.00 -8.07 -7.78
N ALA A 56 -14.73 -9.04 -8.66
CA ALA A 56 -15.69 -9.57 -9.64
C ALA A 56 -16.49 -8.48 -10.38
N ASP A 57 -15.82 -7.36 -10.68
CA ASP A 57 -16.42 -6.14 -11.23
C ASP A 57 -15.64 -5.74 -12.49
N ALA A 58 -16.35 -5.67 -13.62
CA ALA A 58 -15.77 -5.36 -14.92
C ALA A 58 -15.22 -3.92 -15.00
N ASP A 59 -15.82 -2.97 -14.29
CA ASP A 59 -15.37 -1.58 -14.28
C ASP A 59 -14.03 -1.46 -13.56
N ILE A 60 -13.85 -2.20 -12.47
CA ILE A 60 -12.57 -2.25 -11.74
C ILE A 60 -11.54 -3.05 -12.54
N ARG A 61 -11.95 -4.16 -13.15
CA ARG A 61 -11.07 -5.00 -13.96
C ARG A 61 -10.45 -4.27 -15.14
N ASN A 62 -11.24 -3.42 -15.79
CA ASN A 62 -10.83 -2.65 -16.95
C ASN A 62 -10.38 -1.22 -16.60
N TYR A 63 -10.33 -0.86 -15.32
CA TYR A 63 -9.96 0.47 -14.89
C TYR A 63 -8.51 0.79 -15.28
N ALA A 64 -8.34 1.91 -15.98
CA ALA A 64 -7.05 2.47 -16.36
C ALA A 64 -6.91 3.87 -15.78
N GLY A 65 -6.17 3.98 -14.68
CA GLY A 65 -5.98 5.23 -13.95
C GLY A 65 -5.23 5.01 -12.64
N ASN A 66 -5.25 6.01 -11.77
CA ASN A 66 -4.60 5.93 -10.48
C ASN A 66 -5.47 5.15 -9.48
N VAL A 67 -4.83 4.31 -8.68
CA VAL A 67 -5.47 3.58 -7.60
C VAL A 67 -4.72 3.84 -6.31
N TRP A 68 -5.44 3.93 -5.20
CA TRP A 68 -4.90 4.22 -3.89
C TRP A 68 -4.96 2.99 -3.01
N TYR A 69 -3.84 2.67 -2.36
CA TYR A 69 -3.74 1.67 -1.31
C TYR A 69 -3.32 2.37 -0.02
N GLN A 70 -4.04 2.10 1.06
CA GLN A 70 -3.71 2.65 2.38
C GLN A 70 -3.80 1.57 3.45
N ARG A 71 -2.83 1.56 4.36
CA ARG A 71 -2.84 0.69 5.53
C ARG A 71 -2.03 1.32 6.65
N GLU A 72 -2.61 1.33 7.84
CA GLU A 72 -1.89 1.68 9.05
C GLU A 72 -1.08 0.49 9.57
N VAL A 73 0.14 0.76 10.01
CA VAL A 73 1.05 -0.26 10.51
C VAL A 73 1.70 0.21 11.80
N PHE A 74 1.57 -0.60 12.85
CA PHE A 74 2.29 -0.35 14.09
C PHE A 74 3.75 -0.75 13.94
N ILE A 75 4.65 0.21 14.16
CA ILE A 75 6.09 -0.05 14.21
C ILE A 75 6.45 -0.70 15.55
N PRO A 76 7.10 -1.87 15.58
CA PRO A 76 7.52 -2.51 16.83
C PRO A 76 8.44 -1.59 17.65
N LYS A 77 8.19 -1.51 18.97
CA LYS A 77 9.02 -0.67 19.88
C LYS A 77 10.50 -1.07 19.86
N GLY A 78 10.81 -2.34 19.58
CA GLY A 78 12.19 -2.84 19.46
C GLY A 78 12.99 -2.22 18.31
N TRP A 79 12.33 -1.56 17.35
CA TRP A 79 12.98 -0.89 16.22
C TRP A 79 13.37 0.55 16.53
N ALA A 80 13.10 1.04 17.75
CA ALA A 80 13.47 2.40 18.15
C ALA A 80 15.00 2.60 18.02
N GLY A 81 15.39 3.72 17.40
CA GLY A 81 16.79 4.04 17.12
C GLY A 81 17.44 3.22 16.00
N GLN A 82 16.70 2.30 15.37
CA GLN A 82 17.18 1.54 14.22
C GLN A 82 16.77 2.19 12.89
N ARG A 83 17.46 1.83 11.81
CA ARG A 83 17.06 2.22 10.45
C ARG A 83 15.86 1.38 10.00
N ILE A 84 14.70 2.02 9.88
CA ILE A 84 13.49 1.41 9.34
C ILE A 84 13.48 1.57 7.82
N VAL A 85 13.21 0.49 7.09
CA VAL A 85 13.15 0.49 5.62
C VAL A 85 11.83 -0.15 5.17
N LEU A 86 10.97 0.64 4.52
CA LEU A 86 9.82 0.13 3.80
C LEU A 86 10.26 -0.36 2.41
N ARG A 87 9.92 -1.60 2.07
CA ARG A 87 10.25 -2.19 0.78
C ARG A 87 9.01 -2.85 0.18
N PHE A 88 8.75 -2.51 -1.08
CA PHE A 88 7.82 -3.23 -1.94
C PHE A 88 8.64 -4.09 -2.89
N ASP A 89 8.39 -5.40 -2.93
CA ASP A 89 9.13 -6.31 -3.83
C ASP A 89 8.73 -6.11 -5.29
N ALA A 90 7.45 -5.82 -5.55
CA ALA A 90 6.96 -5.40 -6.85
C ALA A 90 5.74 -4.49 -6.68
N VAL A 91 5.68 -3.44 -7.51
CA VAL A 91 4.46 -2.68 -7.75
C VAL A 91 4.36 -2.45 -9.24
N HIS A 92 3.21 -2.78 -9.83
CA HIS A 92 2.98 -2.55 -11.25
C HIS A 92 2.50 -1.10 -11.44
N SER A 93 3.40 -0.23 -11.94
CA SER A 93 3.19 1.22 -12.11
C SER A 93 2.92 1.97 -10.78
N LEU A 94 4.00 2.38 -10.08
CA LEU A 94 3.91 3.02 -8.77
C LEU A 94 4.12 4.54 -8.83
N ARG A 95 3.32 5.26 -8.03
CA ARG A 95 3.64 6.58 -7.51
C ARG A 95 3.43 6.56 -5.99
N GLN A 96 4.46 6.92 -5.21
CA GLN A 96 4.44 6.84 -3.75
C GLN A 96 4.46 8.23 -3.12
N SER A 97 3.58 8.47 -2.14
CA SER A 97 3.67 9.56 -1.16
C SER A 97 3.77 8.96 0.25
N VAL A 98 4.56 9.57 1.12
CA VAL A 98 4.70 9.19 2.53
C VAL A 98 4.24 10.37 3.36
N GLY A 99 3.18 10.20 4.16
CA GLY A 99 2.75 11.18 5.16
C GLY A 99 3.77 11.22 6.30
N GLN A 100 4.13 12.43 6.76
CA GLN A 100 5.00 12.65 7.91
C GLN A 100 4.25 12.56 9.23
#